data_AF-A0A6M0HW79-F1
#
_entry.id   AF-A0A6M0HW79-F1
#
_cell.length_a   1.000
_cell.length_b   1.000
_cell.length_c   1.000
_cell.angle_alpha   90.00
_cell.angle_beta   90.00
_cell.angle_gamma   90.00
#
_symmetry.space_group_name_H-M   'P 1'
#
loop_
_entity.id
_entity.type
_entity.pdbx_description
1 polymer ?
#
loop_
_entity_poly.entity_id
_entity_poly.type
_entity_poly.pdbx_seq_one_letter_code
_entity_poly.pdbx_strand_id
1 'polypeptide(L)'
;MTDWSHAARRAIQEAHSALPETATLAERQAAVDAAYPFGMRAYAPYKAWLKARRGYLCRYGYVPKGTALVESPMERMMRRGGER
;
A
#
# COMPACT_ATOMS: atom_id res chain seq x y z
N MET A 1 10.13 -18.37 13.24
CA MET A 1 9.69 -16.96 13.37
C MET A 1 8.60 -16.70 12.35
N THR A 2 7.39 -16.38 12.78
CA THR A 2 6.25 -16.10 11.88
C THR A 2 6.41 -14.69 11.31
N ASP A 3 7.03 -14.57 10.14
CA ASP A 3 7.22 -13.28 9.51
C ASP A 3 5.92 -12.81 8.86
N TRP A 4 5.24 -11.86 9.51
CA TRP A 4 4.00 -11.26 9.01
C TRP A 4 4.15 -10.71 7.58
N SER A 5 5.34 -10.28 7.19
CA SER A 5 5.61 -9.80 5.83
C SER A 5 5.66 -10.94 4.82
N HIS A 6 6.22 -12.09 5.20
CA HIS A 6 6.22 -13.29 4.37
C HIS A 6 4.81 -13.83 4.17
N ALA A 7 4.03 -13.95 5.25
CA ALA A 7 2.63 -14.38 5.17
C ALA A 7 1.78 -13.40 4.32
N ALA A 8 1.99 -12.09 4.47
CA ALA A 8 1.31 -11.09 3.64
C ALA A 8 1.66 -11.23 2.15
N ARG A 9 2.95 -11.41 1.82
CA ARG A 9 3.41 -11.60 0.45
C ARG A 9 2.82 -12.86 -0.19
N ARG A 10 2.76 -13.96 0.57
CA ARG A 10 2.20 -15.22 0.11
C ARG A 10 0.72 -15.06 -0.25
N ALA A 11 -0.08 -14.50 0.65
CA ALA A 11 -1.49 -14.25 0.39
C ALA A 11 -1.73 -13.30 -0.81
N ILE A 12 -0.87 -12.29 -1.01
CA ILE A 12 -0.93 -11.43 -2.21
C ILE A 12 -0.60 -12.22 -3.49
N GLN A 13 0.36 -13.15 -3.46
CA GLN A 13 0.68 -13.99 -4.63
C GLN A 13 -0.43 -15.00 -4.95
N GLU A 14 -1.06 -15.57 -3.93
CA GLU A 14 -2.22 -16.44 -4.12
C GLU A 14 -3.39 -15.66 -4.74
N ALA A 15 -3.67 -14.46 -4.23
CA ALA A 15 -4.65 -13.54 -4.83
C ALA A 15 -4.28 -13.15 -6.27
N HIS A 16 -3.00 -12.92 -6.55
CA HIS A 16 -2.52 -12.60 -7.89
C HIS A 16 -2.71 -13.77 -8.87
N SER A 17 -2.43 -14.99 -8.44
CA SER A 17 -2.58 -16.18 -9.28
C SER A 17 -4.05 -16.47 -9.62
N ALA A 18 -4.98 -16.03 -8.76
CA ALA A 18 -6.42 -16.12 -9.00
C ALA A 18 -6.96 -14.99 -9.92
N LEU A 19 -6.14 -13.97 -10.23
CA LEU A 19 -6.56 -12.83 -11.05
C LEU A 19 -6.18 -13.03 -12.52
N PRO A 20 -7.07 -12.70 -13.48
CA PRO A 20 -6.71 -12.66 -14.88
C PRO A 20 -5.68 -11.55 -15.17
N GLU A 21 -4.84 -11.75 -16.18
CA GLU A 21 -3.79 -10.79 -16.55
C GLU A 21 -4.37 -9.43 -16.99
N THR A 22 -5.57 -9.45 -17.55
CA THR A 22 -6.35 -8.26 -17.96
C THR A 22 -7.02 -7.53 -16.80
N ALA A 23 -6.91 -8.04 -15.56
CA ALA A 23 -7.54 -7.42 -14.40
C ALA A 23 -7.04 -5.98 -14.20
N THR A 24 -7.99 -5.07 -14.02
CA THR A 24 -7.73 -3.66 -13.76
C THR A 24 -7.08 -3.47 -12.38
N LEU A 25 -6.47 -2.30 -12.15
CA LEU A 25 -5.88 -1.98 -10.85
C LEU A 25 -6.92 -2.05 -9.70
N ALA A 26 -8.16 -1.65 -9.97
CA ALA A 26 -9.24 -1.70 -9.00
C ALA A 26 -9.60 -3.15 -8.61
N GLU A 27 -9.70 -4.05 -9.59
CA GLU A 27 -9.96 -5.47 -9.35
C GLU A 27 -8.81 -6.14 -8.60
N ARG A 28 -7.56 -5.85 -9.00
CA ARG A 28 -6.36 -6.31 -8.29
C ARG A 28 -6.38 -5.84 -6.83
N GLN A 29 -6.83 -4.62 -6.59
CA GLN A 29 -6.90 -4.05 -5.25
C GLN A 29 -7.99 -4.70 -4.40
N ALA A 30 -9.16 -4.97 -4.97
CA ALA A 30 -10.26 -5.65 -4.31
C ALA A 30 -9.92 -7.11 -3.97
N ALA A 31 -9.35 -7.84 -4.92
CA ALA A 31 -8.93 -9.23 -4.71
C ALA A 31 -7.82 -9.35 -3.67
N VAL A 32 -6.85 -8.45 -3.67
CA VAL A 32 -5.86 -8.38 -2.59
C VAL A 32 -6.54 -8.09 -1.26
N ASP A 33 -7.41 -7.08 -1.15
CA ASP A 33 -8.09 -6.74 0.12
C ASP A 33 -8.95 -7.88 0.67
N ALA A 34 -9.60 -8.65 -0.21
CA ALA A 34 -10.37 -9.84 0.14
C ALA A 34 -9.49 -11.01 0.63
N ALA A 35 -8.25 -11.11 0.15
CA ALA A 35 -7.30 -12.16 0.54
C ALA A 35 -6.58 -11.89 1.88
N TYR A 36 -7.01 -10.90 2.67
CA TYR A 36 -6.37 -10.54 3.93
C TYR A 36 -6.40 -11.71 4.95
N PRO A 37 -5.25 -12.26 5.37
CA PRO A 37 -5.22 -13.50 6.15
C PRO A 37 -5.22 -13.29 7.68
N PHE A 38 -5.07 -12.07 8.18
CA PHE A 38 -4.79 -11.82 9.60
C PHE A 38 -6.03 -11.45 10.45
N GLY A 39 -7.23 -11.55 9.86
CA GLY A 39 -8.50 -11.32 10.56
C GLY A 39 -8.67 -9.87 11.02
N MET A 40 -8.26 -9.57 12.25
CA MET A 40 -8.38 -8.22 12.82
C MET A 40 -7.37 -7.27 12.16
N ARG A 41 -7.87 -6.20 11.53
CA ARG A 41 -7.06 -5.15 10.86
C ARG A 41 -6.37 -4.22 11.86
N ALA A 42 -5.57 -4.77 12.77
CA ALA A 42 -4.94 -4.03 13.85
C ALA A 42 -3.43 -4.35 13.99
N TYR A 43 -2.68 -3.41 14.59
CA TYR A 43 -1.29 -3.58 15.02
C TYR A 43 -0.26 -3.93 13.91
N ALA A 44 0.78 -4.68 14.28
CA ALA A 44 1.90 -5.08 13.42
C ALA A 44 1.51 -5.86 12.15
N PRO A 45 0.60 -6.86 12.18
CA PRO A 45 0.27 -7.65 10.98
C PRO A 45 -0.42 -6.80 9.90
N TYR A 46 -1.28 -5.86 10.31
CA TYR A 46 -1.93 -4.94 9.38
C TYR A 46 -0.92 -3.97 8.72
N LYS A 47 0.06 -3.45 9.47
CA LYS A 47 1.13 -2.62 8.89
C LYS A 47 2.00 -3.39 7.90
N ALA A 48 2.34 -4.64 8.21
CA ALA A 48 3.09 -5.52 7.31
C ALA A 48 2.31 -5.77 6.00
N TRP A 49 1.01 -6.04 6.13
CA TRP A 49 0.10 -6.19 5.00
C TRP A 49 0.05 -4.94 4.10
N LEU A 50 -0.16 -3.75 4.68
CA LEU A 50 -0.20 -2.50 3.93
C LEU A 50 1.10 -2.23 3.16
N LYS A 51 2.26 -2.55 3.76
CA LYS A 51 3.57 -2.41 3.10
C LYS A 51 3.71 -3.36 1.92
N ALA A 52 3.33 -4.62 2.07
CA ALA A 52 3.37 -5.62 1.00
C ALA A 52 2.37 -5.27 -0.13
N ARG A 53 1.14 -4.90 0.23
CA ARG A 53 0.08 -4.45 -0.70
C ARG A 53 0.55 -3.25 -1.53
N ARG A 54 1.15 -2.23 -0.89
CA ARG A 54 1.69 -1.07 -1.59
C ARG A 54 2.79 -1.46 -2.58
N GLY A 55 3.75 -2.28 -2.15
CA GLY A 55 4.85 -2.72 -3.02
C GLY A 55 4.37 -3.50 -4.24
N TYR A 56 3.35 -4.35 -4.08
CA TYR A 56 2.74 -5.09 -5.18
C TYR A 56 1.97 -4.15 -6.12
N LEU A 57 1.04 -3.35 -5.57
CA LEU A 57 0.18 -2.49 -6.39
C LEU A 57 0.96 -1.40 -7.14
N CYS A 58 2.07 -0.88 -6.58
CA CYS A 58 2.92 0.09 -7.28
C CYS A 58 3.48 -0.44 -8.61
N ARG A 59 3.68 -1.76 -8.74
CA ARG A 59 4.10 -2.38 -10.01
C ARG A 59 3.04 -2.28 -11.11
N TYR A 60 1.78 -2.12 -10.72
CA TYR A 60 0.63 -2.02 -11.62
C TYR A 60 0.09 -0.58 -11.71
N GLY A 61 0.88 0.42 -11.32
CA GLY A 61 0.51 1.84 -11.45
C GLY A 61 -0.24 2.43 -10.25
N TYR A 62 -0.28 1.75 -9.10
CA TYR A 62 -0.84 2.37 -7.90
C TYR A 62 0.06 3.48 -7.35
N VAL A 63 -0.49 4.68 -7.33
CA VAL A 63 0.11 5.83 -6.66
C VAL A 63 -0.54 5.97 -5.28
N PRO A 64 0.20 5.79 -4.18
CA PRO A 64 -0.34 5.99 -2.85
C PRO A 64 -0.76 7.46 -2.67
N LYS A 65 -1.97 7.70 -2.17
CA LYS A 65 -2.55 9.04 -1.96
C LYS A 65 -1.74 9.99 -1.04
N GLY A 66 -0.64 9.52 -0.44
CA GLY A 66 0.28 10.32 0.37
C GLY A 66 1.56 10.77 -0.34
N THR A 67 1.71 10.51 -1.65
CA THR A 67 2.84 11.03 -2.46
C THR A 67 2.42 12.20 -3.35
N ALA A 68 1.18 12.69 -3.21
CA ALA A 68 0.96 14.10 -3.49
C ALA A 68 1.87 14.85 -2.52
N LEU A 69 2.86 15.54 -3.05
CA LEU A 69 3.77 16.43 -2.34
C LEU A 69 2.92 17.47 -1.59
N VAL A 70 2.38 17.11 -0.44
CA VAL A 70 1.94 18.07 0.55
C VAL A 70 3.23 18.73 0.96
N GLU A 71 3.44 19.96 0.46
CA GLU A 71 4.53 20.82 0.87
C GLU A 71 4.78 20.62 2.36
N SER A 72 5.99 20.19 2.70
CA SER A 72 6.38 20.00 4.10
C SER A 72 6.04 21.30 4.84
N PRO A 73 5.53 21.25 6.08
CA PRO A 73 5.25 22.45 6.87
C PRO A 73 6.44 23.44 6.91
N MET A 74 7.65 22.91 6.78
CA MET A 74 8.91 23.65 6.64
C MET A 74 9.03 24.41 5.29
N GLU A 75 8.66 23.80 4.17
CA GLU A 75 8.63 24.43 2.83
C GLU A 75 7.64 25.61 2.81
N ARG A 76 6.49 25.43 3.46
CA ARG A 76 5.47 26.47 3.62
C ARG A 76 5.95 27.63 4.50
N MET A 77 6.77 27.35 5.52
CA MET A 77 7.38 28.39 6.35
C MET A 77 8.49 29.15 5.62
N MET A 78 9.32 28.45 4.83
CA MET A 78 10.42 29.07 4.08
C MET A 78 9.93 30.04 2.99
N ARG A 79 8.74 29.82 2.41
CA ARG A 79 8.12 30.80 1.49
C ARG A 79 7.53 32.03 2.21
N ARG A 80 7.00 31.86 3.42
CA ARG A 80 6.33 32.93 4.19
C ARG A 80 7.32 33.83 4.94
N GLY A 81 8.54 33.38 5.20
CA GLY A 81 9.54 34.14 5.97
C GLY A 81 10.36 35.16 5.19
N GLY A 82 10.17 35.27 3.87
CA GLY A 82 10.97 36.14 2.98
C GLY A 82 10.35 37.51 2.67
N GLU A 83 9.26 37.90 3.33
CA GLU A 83 8.66 39.23 3.18
C GLU A 83 8.89 40.05 4.46
N ARG A 84 10.07 40.66 4.58
CA ARG A 84 10.22 41.87 5.39
C ARG A 84 11.37 42.75 4.91
#